data_AF-A0A437DG05-F1
#
_entry.id   AF-A0A437DG05-F1
#
_cell.length_a   1.000
_cell.length_b   1.000
_cell.length_c   1.000
_cell.angle_alpha   90.00
_cell.angle_beta   90.00
_cell.angle_gamma   90.00
#
_symmetry.space_group_name_H-M   'P 1'
#
loop_
_entity.id
_entity.type
_entity.pdbx_description
1 polymer ?
#
loop_
_entity_poly.entity_id
_entity_poly.type
_entity_poly.pdbx_seq_one_letter_code
_entity_poly.pdbx_strand_id
1 'polypeptide(L)'
;MTSGPNDPNLKWPCPWQQATMVLMDQQSDIRQQMNMHRMITTDPNKMSSDGTEFFWDDPSKVGSKVTTADGSFYYRGPGYGTSTFITHSRLKSRRFIKGDDAFFLFSLDDISHLLDSQPRARFFYGVNMAVPSLIFVGNARSLRRGRSQGSMDGVVVENTDGFTDERRSRVLPAPLSAP
;
A
#
# COMPACT_ATOMS: atom_id res chain seq x y z
N MET A 1 11.27 3.17 -2.44
CA MET A 1 12.17 2.02 -2.15
C MET A 1 13.47 2.57 -1.58
N THR A 2 14.22 1.79 -0.80
CA THR A 2 15.49 2.21 -0.21
C THR A 2 16.58 1.21 -0.55
N SER A 3 17.82 1.66 -0.68
CA SER A 3 18.94 0.77 -0.97
C SER A 3 19.14 -0.23 0.16
N GLY A 4 19.36 -1.49 -0.16
CA GLY A 4 19.54 -2.58 0.79
C GLY A 4 20.60 -3.60 0.36
N PRO A 5 21.07 -4.44 1.30
CA PRO A 5 22.12 -5.44 1.02
C PRO A 5 21.77 -6.46 -0.06
N ASN A 6 20.48 -6.69 -0.29
CA ASN A 6 19.99 -7.67 -1.27
C ASN A 6 19.80 -7.08 -2.68
N ASP A 7 19.95 -5.76 -2.87
CA ASP A 7 19.69 -5.09 -4.15
C ASP A 7 20.41 -5.70 -5.36
N PRO A 8 21.67 -6.18 -5.26
CA PRO A 8 22.35 -6.84 -6.38
C PRO A 8 21.68 -8.13 -6.87
N ASN A 9 20.86 -8.77 -6.02
CA ASN A 9 20.16 -10.01 -6.32
C ASN A 9 18.68 -9.78 -6.70
N LEU A 10 18.20 -8.54 -6.65
CA LEU A 10 16.83 -8.18 -6.98
C LEU A 10 16.70 -7.79 -8.46
N LYS A 11 15.48 -7.93 -9.00
CA LYS A 11 15.16 -7.46 -10.35
C LYS A 11 14.78 -5.99 -10.31
N TRP A 12 15.38 -5.22 -11.23
CA TRP A 12 15.15 -3.80 -11.40
C TRP A 12 14.84 -3.46 -12.88
N PRO A 13 13.92 -2.52 -13.17
CA PRO A 13 12.99 -1.86 -12.23
C PRO A 13 12.05 -2.86 -11.53
N CYS A 14 11.64 -2.54 -10.31
CA CYS A 14 10.90 -3.45 -9.42
C CYS A 14 9.56 -3.92 -10.05
N PRO A 15 9.42 -5.19 -10.43
CA PRO A 15 8.28 -5.64 -11.22
C PRO A 15 7.10 -6.07 -10.32
N TRP A 16 5.96 -5.39 -10.47
CA TRP A 16 4.63 -5.82 -10.02
C TRP A 16 4.53 -6.24 -8.55
N GLN A 17 5.27 -5.56 -7.69
CA GLN A 17 5.14 -5.70 -6.25
C GLN A 17 4.01 -4.80 -5.77
N GLN A 18 3.03 -5.37 -5.06
CA GLN A 18 1.96 -4.62 -4.42
C GLN A 18 2.29 -4.39 -2.95
N ALA A 19 2.51 -3.13 -2.59
CA ALA A 19 2.60 -2.68 -1.22
C ALA A 19 1.20 -2.33 -0.70
N THR A 20 0.77 -2.99 0.37
CA THR A 20 -0.46 -2.67 1.10
C THR A 20 -0.11 -1.98 2.41
N MET A 21 -0.70 -0.82 2.64
CA MET A 21 -0.64 -0.09 3.91
C MET A 21 -2.05 -0.05 4.51
N VAL A 22 -2.16 -0.45 5.77
CA VAL A 22 -3.43 -0.53 6.49
C VAL A 22 -3.34 0.27 7.78
N LEU A 23 -4.14 1.31 7.92
CA LEU A 23 -4.38 1.94 9.22
C LEU A 23 -5.51 1.19 9.94
N MET A 24 -5.17 0.57 11.07
CA MET A 24 -6.06 -0.31 11.81
C MET A 24 -7.08 0.49 12.64
N ASP A 25 -8.36 0.15 12.52
CA ASP A 25 -9.41 0.55 13.46
C ASP A 25 -9.34 -0.40 14.67
N GLN A 26 -8.85 0.08 15.81
CA GLN A 26 -8.49 -0.72 16.98
C GLN A 26 -9.70 -1.12 17.84
N GLN A 27 -10.83 -1.45 17.21
CA GLN A 27 -11.98 -2.03 17.92
C GLN A 27 -11.66 -3.44 18.39
N SER A 28 -12.16 -3.80 19.58
CA SER A 28 -11.94 -5.13 20.16
C SER A 28 -12.65 -6.24 19.38
N ASP A 29 -13.83 -5.97 18.82
CA ASP A 29 -14.54 -6.90 17.94
C ASP A 29 -14.08 -6.69 16.49
N ILE A 30 -13.34 -7.68 15.95
CA ILE A 30 -12.82 -7.64 14.58
C ILE A 30 -13.91 -7.43 13.51
N ARG A 31 -15.14 -7.88 13.78
CA ARG A 31 -16.26 -7.75 12.85
C ARG A 31 -16.74 -6.31 12.70
N GLN A 32 -16.36 -5.43 13.63
CA GLN A 32 -16.72 -4.02 13.63
C GLN A 32 -15.57 -3.11 13.19
N GLN A 33 -14.38 -3.67 12.97
CA GLN A 33 -13.23 -2.92 12.49
C GLN A 33 -13.48 -2.41 11.07
N MET A 34 -13.25 -1.11 10.86
CA MET A 34 -13.26 -0.50 9.54
C MET A 34 -11.90 0.11 9.22
N ASN A 35 -10.94 -0.78 8.95
CA ASN A 35 -9.58 -0.42 8.58
C ASN A 35 -9.53 0.44 7.32
N MET A 36 -8.57 1.34 7.25
CA MET A 36 -8.31 2.14 6.06
C MET A 36 -7.14 1.52 5.28
N HIS A 37 -7.44 1.01 4.08
CA HIS A 37 -6.46 0.38 3.20
C HIS A 37 -6.01 1.35 2.11
N ARG A 38 -4.71 1.34 1.80
CA ARG A 38 -4.16 1.86 0.56
C ARG A 38 -3.20 0.85 -0.03
N MET A 39 -3.27 0.71 -1.34
CA MET A 39 -2.45 -0.23 -2.10
C MET A 39 -1.75 0.55 -3.20
N ILE A 40 -0.48 0.22 -3.42
CA ILE A 40 0.35 0.75 -4.50
C ILE A 40 1.00 -0.45 -5.16
N THR A 41 0.97 -0.49 -6.49
CA THR A 41 1.68 -1.51 -7.26
C THR A 41 2.84 -0.86 -8.02
N THR A 42 4.02 -1.48 -7.98
CA THR A 42 5.16 -1.05 -8.78
C THR A 42 4.94 -1.45 -10.24
N ASP A 43 4.96 -0.46 -11.13
CA ASP A 43 4.91 -0.67 -12.58
C ASP A 43 6.33 -0.51 -13.14
N PRO A 44 6.97 -1.58 -13.63
CA PRO A 44 8.35 -1.52 -14.10
C PRO A 44 8.53 -0.59 -15.31
N ASN A 45 7.46 -0.26 -16.04
CA ASN A 45 7.52 0.66 -17.19
C ASN A 45 7.26 2.12 -16.80
N LYS A 46 6.98 2.40 -15.52
CA LYS A 46 6.72 3.76 -15.07
C LYS A 46 8.00 4.58 -15.13
N MET A 47 7.98 5.64 -15.92
CA MET A 47 9.05 6.63 -15.99
C MET A 47 8.87 7.74 -14.94
N SER A 48 9.97 8.43 -14.65
CA SER A 48 10.01 9.72 -13.96
C SER A 48 9.21 10.79 -14.73
N SER A 49 8.91 11.92 -14.09
CA SER A 49 8.12 13.00 -14.70
C SER A 49 8.78 13.64 -15.93
N ASP A 50 10.12 13.63 -15.96
CA ASP A 50 10.96 14.10 -17.07
C ASP A 50 11.28 12.99 -18.10
N GLY A 51 10.90 11.73 -17.83
CA GLY A 51 11.03 10.62 -18.76
C GLY A 51 12.44 10.09 -18.94
N THR A 52 13.36 10.40 -18.03
CA THR A 52 14.78 10.07 -18.12
C THR A 52 15.12 8.73 -17.45
N GLU A 53 14.41 8.40 -16.37
CA GLU A 53 14.71 7.26 -15.51
C GLU A 53 13.44 6.44 -15.21
N PHE A 54 13.63 5.15 -14.91
CA PHE A 54 12.54 4.34 -14.40
C PHE A 54 12.27 4.69 -12.93
N PHE A 55 11.02 5.02 -12.63
CA PHE A 55 10.61 5.49 -11.32
C PHE A 55 10.87 4.47 -10.19
N TRP A 56 10.79 3.17 -10.53
CA TRP A 56 10.98 2.05 -9.60
C TRP A 56 12.31 1.30 -9.82
N ASP A 57 13.33 1.96 -10.39
CA ASP A 57 14.68 1.38 -10.52
C ASP A 57 15.41 1.31 -9.17
N ASP A 58 16.61 0.73 -9.20
CA ASP A 58 17.52 0.63 -8.07
C ASP A 58 17.71 1.99 -7.39
N PRO A 59 17.37 2.13 -6.08
CA PRO A 59 17.53 3.37 -5.33
C PRO A 59 18.95 3.94 -5.38
N SER A 60 19.98 3.11 -5.56
CA SER A 60 21.36 3.57 -5.69
C SER A 60 21.62 4.34 -6.99
N LYS A 61 20.76 4.16 -8.01
CA LYS A 61 20.82 4.85 -9.30
C LYS A 61 19.89 6.07 -9.34
N VAL A 62 18.62 5.88 -8.98
CA VAL A 62 17.55 6.90 -9.17
C VAL A 62 17.15 7.62 -7.88
N GLY A 63 17.79 7.28 -6.76
CA GLY A 63 17.44 7.77 -5.44
C GLY A 63 18.37 8.86 -4.90
N SER A 64 17.87 9.56 -3.89
CA SER A 64 18.61 10.58 -3.16
C SER A 64 19.29 9.97 -1.94
N LYS A 65 20.54 10.37 -1.67
CA LYS A 65 21.27 9.96 -0.46
C LYS A 65 20.60 10.56 0.79
N VAL A 66 20.29 9.71 1.75
CA VAL A 66 19.78 10.08 3.09
C VAL A 66 20.83 9.70 4.12
N THR A 67 21.25 10.67 4.93
CA THR A 67 22.20 10.46 6.03
C THR A 67 21.46 10.46 7.35
N THR A 68 21.70 9.45 8.17
CA THR A 68 21.12 9.28 9.49
C THR A 68 21.98 9.99 10.55
N ALA A 69 21.42 10.27 11.74
CA ALA A 69 22.12 10.96 12.81
C ALA A 69 23.38 10.23 13.32
N ASP A 70 23.46 8.91 13.15
CA ASP A 70 24.61 8.07 13.49
C ASP A 70 25.73 8.10 12.42
N GLY A 71 25.55 8.87 11.34
CA GLY A 71 26.51 8.99 10.24
C GLY A 71 26.40 7.90 9.17
N SER A 72 25.55 6.89 9.38
CA SER A 72 25.20 5.93 8.34
C SER A 72 24.39 6.60 7.23
N PHE A 73 24.38 6.00 6.04
CA PHE A 73 23.59 6.51 4.92
C PHE A 73 22.99 5.38 4.09
N TYR A 74 21.91 5.71 3.40
CA TYR A 74 21.27 4.86 2.39
C TYR A 74 20.70 5.74 1.28
N TYR A 75 20.39 5.15 0.13
CA TYR A 75 19.70 5.85 -0.94
C TYR A 75 18.20 5.61 -0.85
N ARG A 76 17.41 6.66 -0.99
CA ARG A 76 15.94 6.62 -1.01
C ARG A 76 15.48 6.96 -2.42
N GLY A 77 14.88 5.98 -3.11
CA GLY A 77 14.25 6.17 -4.40
C GLY A 77 13.02 7.10 -4.33
N PRO A 78 12.45 7.48 -5.48
CA PRO A 78 11.29 8.37 -5.55
C PRO A 78 10.11 7.92 -4.68
N GLY A 79 9.46 8.89 -4.03
CA GLY A 79 8.29 8.64 -3.19
C GLY A 79 7.02 8.52 -4.03
N TYR A 80 6.23 7.47 -3.81
CA TYR A 80 4.92 7.30 -4.44
C TYR A 80 3.86 7.06 -3.38
N GLY A 81 2.71 7.71 -3.55
CA GLY A 81 1.59 7.57 -2.63
C GLY A 81 0.60 8.71 -2.78
N THR A 82 -0.16 8.94 -1.71
CA THR A 82 -1.13 10.03 -1.64
C THR A 82 -0.75 10.99 -0.53
N SER A 83 -0.94 12.28 -0.76
CA SER A 83 -0.87 13.31 0.29
C SER A 83 -2.07 13.23 1.25
N THR A 84 -3.17 12.60 0.85
CA THR A 84 -4.41 12.52 1.63
C THR A 84 -4.78 11.06 1.89
N PHE A 85 -4.09 10.44 2.85
CA PHE A 85 -4.34 9.06 3.24
C PHE A 85 -5.73 8.90 3.89
N ILE A 86 -5.99 9.67 4.96
CA ILE A 86 -7.24 9.75 5.72
C ILE A 86 -7.45 11.20 6.18
N THR A 87 -8.69 11.69 6.24
CA THR A 87 -8.97 13.02 6.79
C THR A 87 -8.83 13.02 8.31
N HIS A 88 -8.45 14.15 8.89
CA HIS A 88 -8.36 14.28 10.37
C HIS A 88 -9.70 13.97 11.05
N SER A 89 -10.82 14.42 10.46
CA SER A 89 -12.16 14.13 10.99
C SER A 89 -12.46 12.63 11.03
N ARG A 90 -12.04 11.87 10.01
CA ARG A 90 -12.25 10.41 9.95
C ARG A 90 -11.26 9.66 10.83
N LEU A 91 -10.04 10.16 10.98
CA LEU A 91 -9.06 9.62 11.91
C LEU A 91 -9.59 9.68 13.35
N LYS A 92 -10.29 10.77 13.72
CA LYS A 92 -10.88 10.98 15.05
C LYS A 92 -12.26 10.33 15.25
N SER A 93 -12.91 9.84 14.19
CA SER A 93 -14.31 9.35 14.30
C SER A 93 -14.44 7.91 14.78
N ARG A 94 -13.36 7.13 14.74
CA ARG A 94 -13.32 5.71 15.15
C ARG A 94 -12.12 5.44 16.05
N ARG A 95 -11.79 4.17 16.29
CA ARG A 95 -10.69 3.75 17.18
C ARG A 95 -9.38 3.62 16.40
N PHE A 96 -9.10 4.51 15.45
CA PHE A 96 -7.80 4.52 14.76
C PHE A 96 -6.65 4.91 15.69
N ILE A 97 -6.92 5.84 16.62
CA ILE A 97 -6.01 6.22 17.70
C ILE A 97 -6.59 5.69 19.02
N LYS A 98 -5.78 4.99 19.80
CA LYS A 98 -6.17 4.44 21.10
C LYS A 98 -4.97 4.48 22.04
N GLY A 99 -5.11 5.22 23.14
CA GLY A 99 -3.98 5.44 24.07
C GLY A 99 -2.84 6.21 23.40
N ASP A 100 -3.17 7.18 22.54
CA ASP A 100 -2.25 7.98 21.72
C ASP A 100 -1.42 7.21 20.67
N ASP A 101 -1.69 5.92 20.51
CA ASP A 101 -1.04 5.06 19.52
C ASP A 101 -1.92 4.81 18.29
N ALA A 102 -1.27 4.70 17.14
CA ALA A 102 -1.87 4.21 15.89
C ALA A 102 -1.05 3.05 15.31
N PHE A 103 -1.74 2.07 14.71
CA PHE A 103 -1.10 0.91 14.10
C PHE A 103 -1.23 0.96 12.59
N PHE A 104 -0.08 0.95 11.91
CA PHE A 104 0.00 0.74 10.47
C PHE A 104 0.52 -0.66 10.20
N LEU A 105 -0.25 -1.46 9.47
CA LEU A 105 0.18 -2.75 8.98
C LEU A 105 0.68 -2.63 7.55
N PHE A 106 1.78 -3.31 7.26
CA PHE A 106 2.35 -3.35 5.92
C PHE A 106 2.40 -4.79 5.41
N SER A 107 2.07 -4.97 4.13
CA SER A 107 2.40 -6.18 3.39
C SER A 107 2.98 -5.83 2.03
N LEU A 108 3.83 -6.72 1.52
CA LEU A 108 4.40 -6.62 0.19
C LEU A 108 4.23 -7.98 -0.49
N ASP A 109 3.51 -8.00 -1.61
CA ASP A 109 3.15 -9.23 -2.31
C ASP A 109 3.49 -9.12 -3.80
N ASP A 110 4.05 -10.18 -4.38
CA ASP A 110 4.27 -10.28 -5.83
C ASP A 110 2.95 -10.67 -6.52
N ILE A 111 2.40 -9.75 -7.29
CA ILE A 111 1.14 -9.93 -8.02
C ILE A 111 1.33 -10.12 -9.52
N SER A 112 2.55 -10.39 -9.98
CA SER A 112 2.86 -10.64 -11.40
C SER A 112 2.02 -11.76 -12.01
N HIS A 113 1.64 -12.77 -11.23
CA HIS A 113 0.75 -13.87 -11.65
C HIS A 113 -0.65 -13.39 -12.09
N LEU A 114 -1.09 -12.18 -11.71
CA LEU A 114 -2.35 -11.60 -12.16
C LEU A 114 -2.29 -11.05 -13.58
N LEU A 115 -1.10 -10.96 -14.18
CA LEU A 115 -0.91 -10.57 -15.58
C LEU A 115 -1.23 -11.69 -16.57
N ASP A 116 -1.27 -12.94 -16.09
CA ASP A 116 -1.61 -14.08 -16.92
C ASP A 116 -3.06 -13.99 -17.39
N SER A 117 -3.28 -14.17 -18.69
CA SER A 117 -4.63 -14.14 -19.24
C SER A 117 -5.48 -15.25 -18.62
N GLN A 118 -6.63 -14.90 -18.03
CA GLN A 118 -7.58 -15.92 -17.63
C GLN A 118 -7.97 -16.76 -18.85
N PRO A 119 -7.95 -18.11 -18.75
CA PRO A 119 -8.38 -18.94 -19.85
C PRO A 119 -9.83 -18.61 -20.18
N ARG A 120 -10.10 -18.19 -21.42
CA ARG A 120 -11.47 -17.95 -21.89
C ARG A 120 -12.29 -19.21 -21.63
N ALA A 121 -13.46 -19.06 -21.01
CA ALA A 121 -14.44 -20.12 -20.93
C ALA A 121 -14.71 -20.62 -22.36
N ARG A 122 -14.28 -21.84 -22.67
CA ARG A 122 -14.54 -22.45 -23.98
C ARG A 122 -16.01 -22.86 -24.00
N PHE A 123 -16.88 -21.95 -24.42
CA PHE A 123 -18.24 -22.32 -24.83
C PHE A 123 -18.12 -23.04 -26.18
N PHE A 124 -18.25 -24.36 -26.17
CA PHE A 124 -18.41 -25.12 -27.40
C PHE A 124 -19.77 -24.79 -28.00
N TYR A 125 -19.79 -23.96 -29.04
CA TYR A 125 -20.97 -23.77 -29.89
C TYR A 125 -21.14 -25.00 -30.77
N GLY A 126 -21.92 -25.98 -30.30
CA GLY A 126 -22.24 -27.16 -31.09
C GLY A 126 -23.20 -28.08 -30.35
N VAL A 127 -24.41 -28.18 -30.92
CA VAL A 127 -25.52 -29.08 -30.55
C VAL A 127 -26.46 -28.54 -29.46
N ASN A 128 -27.73 -28.36 -29.85
CA ASN A 128 -28.87 -28.15 -28.96
C ASN A 128 -28.82 -29.14 -27.78
N MET A 129 -28.50 -28.66 -26.59
CA MET A 129 -28.83 -29.36 -25.36
C MET A 129 -29.74 -28.46 -24.54
N ALA A 130 -30.96 -28.96 -24.31
CA ALA A 130 -31.91 -28.43 -23.36
C ALA A 130 -31.18 -28.04 -22.09
N VAL A 131 -31.44 -26.84 -21.58
CA VAL A 131 -30.91 -26.37 -20.29
C VAL A 131 -31.60 -27.19 -19.19
N PRO A 132 -30.95 -28.09 -18.45
CA PRO A 132 -31.43 -28.40 -17.12
C PRO A 132 -30.81 -27.35 -16.21
N SER A 133 -31.64 -26.53 -15.58
CA SER A 133 -31.24 -25.72 -14.44
C SER A 133 -30.59 -26.63 -13.41
N LEU A 134 -29.26 -26.65 -13.36
CA LEU A 134 -28.52 -27.43 -12.37
C LEU A 134 -28.34 -26.57 -11.13
N ILE A 135 -29.30 -26.68 -10.22
CA ILE A 135 -29.15 -26.18 -8.85
C ILE A 135 -28.15 -27.11 -8.17
N PHE A 136 -26.94 -26.61 -7.89
CA PHE A 136 -26.03 -27.31 -6.98
C PHE A 136 -26.48 -27.06 -5.54
N VAL A 137 -27.23 -28.03 -4.99
CA VAL A 137 -27.21 -28.29 -3.55
C VAL A 137 -26.06 -29.28 -3.32
N GLY A 138 -24.93 -28.77 -2.82
CA GLY A 138 -23.71 -29.56 -2.64
C GLY A 138 -22.93 -29.15 -1.40
N ASN A 139 -22.88 -30.07 -0.44
CA ASN A 139 -22.30 -29.93 0.90
C ASN A 139 -20.83 -29.52 0.92
N ALA A 140 -20.46 -28.69 1.90
CA ALA A 140 -19.11 -28.24 2.16
C ALA A 140 -18.17 -29.41 2.48
N ARG A 141 -17.09 -29.56 1.69
CA ARG A 141 -15.92 -30.34 2.08
C ARG A 141 -14.68 -29.46 1.98
N SER A 142 -14.00 -29.38 3.12
CA SER A 142 -12.83 -28.55 3.42
C SER A 142 -11.74 -28.67 2.34
N LEU A 143 -11.52 -27.59 1.60
CA LEU A 143 -10.30 -27.41 0.83
C LEU A 143 -9.27 -26.79 1.79
N ARG A 144 -8.20 -27.54 2.09
CA ARG A 144 -7.07 -27.05 2.88
C ARG A 144 -6.49 -25.82 2.19
N ARG A 145 -6.69 -24.67 2.83
CA ARG A 145 -6.13 -23.37 2.48
C ARG A 145 -4.61 -23.48 2.59
N GLY A 146 -3.92 -23.44 1.46
CA GLY A 146 -2.48 -23.21 1.41
C GLY A 146 -2.19 -21.90 2.14
N ARG A 147 -1.43 -22.00 3.23
CA ARG A 147 -1.03 -20.88 4.07
C ARG A 147 0.11 -20.16 3.36
N SER A 148 -0.23 -19.27 2.41
CA SER A 148 0.67 -18.13 2.14
C SER A 148 0.51 -17.20 3.34
N GLN A 149 1.33 -17.44 4.36
CA GLN A 149 1.41 -16.56 5.51
C GLN A 149 2.27 -15.38 5.05
N GLY A 150 1.67 -14.40 4.36
CA GLY A 150 2.26 -13.08 4.26
C GLY A 150 2.47 -12.58 5.69
N SER A 151 3.72 -12.37 6.09
CA SER A 151 4.03 -11.71 7.36
C SER A 151 3.52 -10.28 7.23
N MET A 152 2.46 -9.95 7.96
CA MET A 152 2.08 -8.57 8.17
C MET A 152 2.95 -8.04 9.30
N ASP A 153 3.96 -7.27 8.93
CA ASP A 153 4.76 -6.57 9.92
C ASP A 153 4.00 -5.29 10.29
N GLY A 154 3.62 -5.20 11.57
CA GLY A 154 2.95 -4.04 12.13
C GLY A 154 3.97 -3.02 12.63
N VAL A 155 3.81 -1.76 12.25
CA VAL A 155 4.54 -0.63 12.83
C VAL A 155 3.60 0.12 13.76
N VAL A 156 4.03 0.30 15.00
CA VAL A 156 3.37 1.17 15.98
C VAL A 156 3.94 2.57 15.80
N VAL A 157 3.05 3.53 15.59
CA VAL A 157 3.41 4.94 15.67
C VAL A 157 2.95 5.44 17.03
N GLU A 158 3.92 5.60 17.92
CA GLU A 158 3.75 6.21 19.24
C GLU A 158 3.75 7.73 19.09
N ASN A 159 2.98 8.43 19.94
CA ASN A 159 2.85 9.89 19.96
C ASN A 159 2.28 10.48 18.65
N THR A 160 0.96 10.38 18.52
CA THR A 160 0.20 10.87 17.34
C THR A 160 -0.19 12.34 17.40
N ASP A 161 0.46 13.17 18.24
CA ASP A 161 0.17 14.61 18.38
C ASP A 161 0.18 15.33 17.02
N GLY A 162 1.14 15.00 16.14
CA GLY A 162 1.23 15.56 14.78
C GLY A 162 0.12 15.12 13.80
N PHE A 163 -0.60 14.03 14.08
CA PHE A 163 -1.78 13.61 13.31
C PHE A 163 -3.08 14.27 13.77
N THR A 164 -3.08 14.84 14.98
CA THR A 164 -4.28 15.35 15.63
C THR A 164 -4.28 16.87 15.83
N ASP A 165 -3.11 17.51 15.78
CA ASP A 165 -2.96 18.94 15.98
C ASP A 165 -3.31 19.76 14.72
N GLU A 166 -4.20 20.73 14.91
CA GLU A 166 -4.60 21.72 13.90
C GLU A 166 -4.17 23.14 14.32
N ARG A 167 -3.22 23.30 15.25
CA ARG A 167 -2.79 24.61 15.73
C ARG A 167 -1.36 24.98 15.30
N ARG A 168 -1.36 25.84 14.27
CA ARG A 168 -0.62 27.13 14.20
C ARG A 168 0.55 27.20 13.21
N SER A 169 0.21 27.34 11.93
CA SER A 169 0.97 28.19 11.01
C SER A 169 0.07 28.84 9.95
N ARG A 170 -0.91 29.65 10.39
CA ARG A 170 -1.36 30.80 9.59
C ARG A 170 -0.63 32.01 10.13
N VAL A 171 0.56 32.27 9.59
CA VAL A 171 1.09 33.64 9.60
C VAL A 171 0.24 34.40 8.59
N LEU A 172 -0.68 35.23 9.09
CA LEU A 172 -1.36 36.21 8.26
C LEU A 172 -0.28 37.16 7.71
N PRO A 173 -0.24 37.45 6.40
CA PRO A 173 0.68 38.46 5.88
C PRO A 173 0.35 39.82 6.51
N ALA A 174 1.39 40.56 6.92
CA ALA A 174 1.25 41.92 7.43
C ALA A 174 0.57 42.82 6.39
N PRO A 175 -0.28 43.78 6.82
CA PRO A 175 -0.91 44.70 5.88
C PRO A 175 0.16 45.56 5.20
N LEU A 176 0.08 45.64 3.87
CA LEU A 176 0.88 46.55 3.05
C LEU A 176 0.61 47.99 3.52
N SER A 177 1.63 48.69 4.00
CA SER A 177 1.62 50.15 4.07
C SER A 177 1.69 50.69 2.64
N ALA A 178 0.61 51.30 2.15
CA ALA A 178 0.64 52.09 0.92
C ALA A 178 1.38 53.42 1.16
N PRO A 179 2.04 53.99 0.14
CA PRO A 179 2.71 55.29 0.22
C PRO A 179 1.74 56.47 0.36
#